data_AF-A0AAV1CG81-F1
#
_entry.id   AF-A0AAV1CG81-F1
#
_cell.length_a   1.000
_cell.length_b   1.000
_cell.length_c   1.000
_cell.angle_alpha   90.00
_cell.angle_beta   90.00
_cell.angle_gamma   90.00
#
_symmetry.space_group_name_H-M   'P 1'
#
loop_
_entity.id
_entity.type
_entity.pdbx_description
1 polymer ?
#
loop_
_entity_poly.entity_id
_entity_poly.type
_entity_poly.pdbx_seq_one_letter_code
_entity_poly.pdbx_strand_id
1 'polypeptide(L)'
;MTVSADSDLNYFIFQQEGQLFESWYPDTFTEIFGKQNVGSLHGFMYKYLKNMVLTLFGPQGLKKMLPEVEQAAITNLKRWSSRNSVELKDATASLIFDDLTGKKLISYDPEKSSENLREYFVAFILQGLISFPVNIPPGTASLSQGRTKAMKMLKTMFQERRENPRKQQHDFFDYVLQELDREGTVLTEEIALDLMFVLLFASFETTSLALTLAVKLLLDHPLGLKELMEEHNQAEGKSRFFAYLERIQVHDVFHFRWNKDSPLFKNI
;
A
#
# COMPACT_ATOMS: atom_id res chain seq x y z
N MET A 1 6.38 -6.16 27.78
CA MET A 1 5.97 -5.12 26.82
C MET A 1 5.54 -3.90 27.61
N THR A 2 6.23 -2.78 27.43
CA THR A 2 5.83 -1.48 28.01
C THR A 2 5.11 -0.70 26.92
N VAL A 3 3.97 -0.10 27.24
CA VAL A 3 3.20 0.71 26.29
C VAL A 3 3.34 2.18 26.70
N SER A 4 3.76 3.04 25.77
CA SER A 4 3.89 4.48 25.98
C SER A 4 2.91 5.24 25.10
N ALA A 5 2.14 6.14 25.71
CA ALA A 5 1.38 7.18 25.03
C ALA A 5 1.93 8.59 25.33
N ASP A 6 3.09 8.67 25.99
CA ASP A 6 3.76 9.92 26.37
C ASP A 6 4.58 10.46 25.19
N SER A 7 4.35 11.74 24.82
CA SER A 7 4.98 12.34 23.64
C SER A 7 6.49 12.50 23.79
N ASP A 8 6.97 12.84 24.98
CA ASP A 8 8.37 13.14 25.23
C ASP A 8 9.19 11.84 25.25
N LEU A 9 8.65 10.80 25.87
CA LEU A 9 9.22 9.46 25.82
C LEU A 9 9.23 8.91 24.40
N ASN A 10 8.13 9.05 23.64
CA ASN A 10 8.08 8.60 22.25
C ASN A 10 9.10 9.35 21.38
N TYR A 11 9.23 10.66 21.56
CA TYR A 11 10.24 11.46 20.88
C TYR A 11 11.67 11.01 21.22
N PHE A 12 11.95 10.76 22.50
CA PHE A 12 13.24 10.25 22.96
C PHE A 12 13.57 8.87 22.35
N ILE A 13 12.59 7.96 22.30
CA ILE A 13 12.75 6.63 21.68
C ILE A 13 13.17 6.79 20.21
N PHE A 14 12.48 7.62 19.44
CA PHE A 14 12.81 7.82 18.02
C PHE A 14 14.19 8.48 17.80
N GLN A 15 14.63 9.37 18.70
CA GLN A 15 15.97 9.99 18.62
C GLN A 15 17.10 9.00 18.94
N GLN A 16 16.83 7.96 19.72
CA GLN A 16 17.80 6.99 20.20
C GLN A 16 17.70 5.63 19.49
N GLU A 17 16.96 5.57 18.38
CA GLU A 17 16.86 4.40 17.50
C GLU A 17 18.24 4.03 16.93
N GLY A 18 18.62 2.75 17.05
CA GLY A 18 19.94 2.23 16.67
C GLY A 18 21.03 2.45 17.72
N GLN A 19 20.73 3.06 18.87
CA GLN A 19 21.65 3.21 20.01
C GLN A 19 21.12 2.54 21.27
N LEU A 20 19.97 3.02 21.76
CA LEU A 20 19.31 2.50 22.98
C LEU A 20 18.06 1.68 22.64
N PHE A 21 17.46 1.93 21.48
CA PHE A 21 16.26 1.25 21.01
C PHE A 21 16.51 0.63 19.64
N GLU A 22 15.84 -0.48 19.38
CA GLU A 22 15.82 -1.15 18.09
C GLU A 22 14.37 -1.52 17.75
N SER A 23 13.98 -1.25 16.51
CA SER A 23 12.67 -1.58 15.97
C SER A 23 12.44 -3.08 16.00
N TRP A 24 11.52 -3.53 16.86
CA TRP A 24 11.10 -4.91 16.95
C TRP A 24 9.70 -5.10 16.37
N TYR A 25 9.53 -6.13 15.55
CA TYR A 25 8.24 -6.48 14.94
C TYR A 25 7.90 -7.95 15.19
N PRO A 26 6.62 -8.32 15.31
CA PRO A 26 6.19 -9.72 15.40
C PRO A 26 6.65 -10.55 14.20
N ASP A 27 6.85 -11.85 14.41
CA ASP A 27 7.30 -12.78 13.35
C ASP A 27 6.35 -12.82 12.13
N THR A 28 5.05 -12.62 12.35
CA THR A 28 4.08 -12.49 11.26
C THR A 28 4.35 -11.27 10.39
N PHE A 29 4.83 -10.18 11.01
CA PHE A 29 5.20 -8.97 10.30
C PHE A 29 6.52 -9.18 9.56
N THR A 30 7.53 -9.81 10.18
CA THR A 30 8.79 -10.13 9.50
C THR A 30 8.62 -11.08 8.32
N GLU A 31 7.59 -11.94 8.33
CA GLU A 31 7.21 -12.78 7.18
C GLU A 31 6.68 -11.97 5.99
N ILE A 32 6.05 -10.80 6.21
CA ILE A 32 5.65 -9.84 5.16
C ILE A 32 6.86 -9.25 4.47
N PHE A 33 7.82 -8.79 5.28
CA PHE A 33 9.02 -8.14 4.77
C PHE A 33 9.95 -9.16 4.15
N GLY A 34 9.84 -10.44 4.51
CA GLY A 34 10.79 -11.47 4.20
C GLY A 34 11.89 -11.52 5.25
N LYS A 35 12.34 -12.72 5.60
CA LYS A 35 13.30 -12.97 6.70
C LYS A 35 14.62 -12.19 6.56
N GLN A 36 14.93 -11.72 5.35
CA GLN A 36 16.16 -11.01 5.04
C GLN A 36 15.99 -9.50 4.87
N ASN A 37 14.80 -8.90 4.96
CA ASN A 37 14.54 -7.75 4.08
C ASN A 37 14.26 -6.38 4.67
N VAL A 38 13.84 -6.22 5.93
CA VAL A 38 13.70 -4.84 6.47
C VAL A 38 13.97 -4.74 7.97
N GLY A 39 13.48 -5.67 8.80
CA GLY A 39 13.68 -5.61 10.26
C GLY A 39 15.06 -6.08 10.74
N SER A 40 15.78 -6.85 9.91
CA SER A 40 17.06 -7.49 10.24
C SER A 40 18.25 -6.90 9.46
N LEU A 41 18.00 -5.88 8.62
CA LEU A 41 19.01 -5.29 7.76
C LEU A 41 19.82 -4.20 8.47
N HIS A 42 20.98 -4.60 8.97
CA HIS A 42 22.00 -3.71 9.51
C HIS A 42 22.28 -2.50 8.59
N GLY A 43 22.55 -1.35 9.21
CA GLY A 43 22.33 0.00 8.69
C GLY A 43 22.89 0.38 7.30
N PHE A 44 23.83 -0.38 6.72
CA PHE A 44 24.26 -0.14 5.33
C PHE A 44 23.20 -0.56 4.31
N MET A 45 22.63 -1.76 4.45
CA MET A 45 21.66 -2.29 3.49
C MET A 45 20.34 -1.54 3.56
N TYR A 46 19.89 -1.19 4.76
CA TYR A 46 18.73 -0.31 4.95
C TYR A 46 18.91 1.05 4.25
N LYS A 47 20.07 1.70 4.39
CA LYS A 47 20.36 2.97 3.69
C LYS A 47 20.33 2.81 2.17
N TYR A 48 20.87 1.71 1.66
CA TYR A 48 20.86 1.40 0.23
C TYR A 48 19.42 1.27 -0.30
N LEU A 49 18.61 0.40 0.31
CA LEU A 49 17.20 0.22 -0.07
C LEU A 49 16.40 1.51 0.07
N LYS A 50 16.58 2.26 1.16
CA LYS A 50 15.94 3.56 1.37
C LYS A 50 16.27 4.54 0.25
N ASN A 51 17.53 4.62 -0.18
CA ASN A 51 17.92 5.48 -1.30
C ASN A 51 17.23 5.07 -2.60
N MET A 52 17.12 3.78 -2.88
CA MET A 52 16.37 3.30 -4.05
C MET A 52 14.90 3.71 -3.97
N VAL A 53 14.23 3.56 -2.82
CA VAL A 53 12.83 3.99 -2.66
C VAL A 53 12.68 5.50 -2.85
N LEU A 54 13.65 6.28 -2.38
CA LEU A 54 13.66 7.74 -2.53
C LEU A 54 13.91 8.22 -3.96
N THR A 55 14.43 7.39 -4.88
CA THR A 55 14.48 7.79 -6.31
C THR A 55 13.07 7.86 -6.90
N LEU A 56 12.16 7.00 -6.44
CA LEU A 56 10.77 6.97 -6.86
C LEU A 56 9.89 7.93 -6.07
N PHE A 57 9.95 7.88 -4.74
CA PHE A 57 9.08 8.67 -3.84
C PHE A 57 9.78 9.91 -3.25
N GLY A 58 10.96 10.28 -3.75
CA GLY A 58 11.61 11.53 -3.38
C GLY A 58 10.97 12.74 -4.06
N PRO A 59 11.39 13.97 -3.69
CA PRO A 59 10.77 15.21 -4.17
C PRO A 59 10.66 15.31 -5.70
N GLN A 60 11.69 14.88 -6.43
CA GLN A 60 11.68 14.90 -7.89
C GLN A 60 10.77 13.82 -8.49
N GLY A 61 10.76 12.61 -7.90
CA GLY A 61 9.89 11.52 -8.33
C GLY A 61 8.42 11.87 -8.11
N LEU A 62 8.08 12.39 -6.94
CA LEU A 62 6.74 12.89 -6.61
C LEU A 62 6.29 13.98 -7.57
N LYS A 63 7.15 14.97 -7.87
CA LYS A 63 6.82 16.03 -8.83
C LYS A 63 6.46 15.50 -10.22
N LYS A 64 7.11 14.42 -10.67
CA LYS A 64 6.77 13.74 -11.93
C LYS A 64 5.49 12.92 -11.84
N MET A 65 5.17 12.38 -10.66
CA MET A 65 3.97 11.58 -10.42
C MET A 65 2.70 12.41 -10.26
N LEU A 66 2.79 13.66 -9.81
CA LEU A 66 1.62 14.50 -9.53
C LEU A 66 0.58 14.54 -10.65
N PRO A 67 0.93 14.78 -11.93
CA PRO A 67 -0.06 14.82 -13.01
C PRO A 67 -0.76 13.47 -13.22
N GLU A 68 -0.06 12.35 -12.99
CA GLU A 68 -0.62 11.01 -13.13
C GLU A 68 -1.57 10.68 -11.97
N VAL A 69 -1.22 11.09 -10.76
CA VAL A 69 -2.09 10.99 -9.57
C VAL A 69 -3.37 11.79 -9.77
N GLU A 70 -3.24 13.04 -10.22
CA GLU A 70 -4.39 13.90 -10.52
C GLU A 70 -5.30 13.28 -11.59
N GLN A 71 -4.72 12.81 -12.70
CA GLN A 71 -5.48 12.20 -13.79
C GLN A 71 -6.19 10.92 -13.34
N ALA A 72 -5.54 10.06 -12.55
CA ALA A 72 -6.14 8.85 -11.99
C ALA A 72 -7.30 9.18 -11.05
N ALA A 73 -7.12 10.17 -10.17
CA ALA A 73 -8.15 10.62 -9.25
C ALA A 73 -9.37 11.18 -10.00
N ILE A 74 -9.17 12.07 -10.98
CA ILE A 74 -10.26 12.66 -11.78
C ILE A 74 -11.01 11.58 -12.56
N THR A 75 -10.31 10.62 -13.14
CA THR A 75 -10.90 9.55 -13.95
C THR A 75 -11.77 8.64 -13.08
N ASN A 76 -11.25 8.23 -11.91
CA ASN A 76 -11.99 7.39 -10.99
C ASN A 76 -13.19 8.10 -10.38
N LEU A 77 -13.04 9.35 -9.96
CA LEU A 77 -14.17 10.14 -9.43
C LEU A 77 -15.29 10.32 -10.45
N LYS A 78 -14.97 10.57 -11.71
CA LYS A 78 -15.97 10.57 -12.80
C LYS A 78 -16.70 9.24 -12.88
N ARG A 79 -15.97 8.13 -12.85
CA ARG A 79 -16.52 6.77 -12.91
C ARG A 79 -17.38 6.44 -11.69
N TRP A 80 -17.01 6.92 -10.51
CA TRP A 80 -17.76 6.73 -9.27
C TRP A 80 -19.04 7.55 -9.27
N SER A 81 -19.00 8.78 -9.78
CA SER A 81 -20.16 9.68 -9.86
C SER A 81 -21.25 9.23 -10.83
N SER A 82 -20.94 8.33 -11.77
CA SER A 82 -21.93 7.76 -12.71
C SER A 82 -22.60 6.49 -12.18
N ARG A 83 -22.20 6.01 -10.99
CA ARG A 83 -22.79 4.83 -10.33
C ARG A 83 -23.80 5.27 -9.27
N ASN A 84 -24.82 4.45 -9.05
CA ASN A 84 -25.82 4.70 -8.01
C ASN A 84 -25.24 4.53 -6.60
N SER A 85 -24.27 3.64 -6.43
CA SER A 85 -23.55 3.41 -5.18
C SER A 85 -22.14 2.91 -5.45
N VAL A 86 -21.23 3.19 -4.52
CA VAL A 86 -19.81 2.79 -4.59
C VAL A 86 -19.37 2.28 -3.23
N GLU A 87 -18.76 1.11 -3.20
CA GLU A 87 -18.06 0.62 -2.01
C GLU A 87 -16.70 1.32 -1.97
N LEU A 88 -16.53 2.21 -0.99
CA LEU A 88 -15.42 3.18 -0.98
C LEU A 88 -14.07 2.51 -0.72
N LYS A 89 -14.03 1.43 0.07
CA LYS A 89 -12.79 0.74 0.39
C LYS A 89 -12.21 0.04 -0.84
N ASP A 90 -13.02 -0.72 -1.57
CA ASP A 90 -12.62 -1.40 -2.81
C ASP A 90 -12.31 -0.37 -3.91
N ALA A 91 -13.11 0.69 -4.03
CA ALA A 91 -12.89 1.73 -5.02
C ALA A 91 -11.55 2.46 -4.83
N THR A 92 -11.22 2.85 -3.59
CA THR A 92 -9.93 3.49 -3.28
C THR A 92 -8.78 2.49 -3.37
N ALA A 93 -8.97 1.22 -2.98
CA ALA A 93 -7.96 0.18 -3.14
C ALA A 93 -7.63 -0.09 -4.63
N SER A 94 -8.63 -0.16 -5.50
CA SER A 94 -8.45 -0.29 -6.95
C SER A 94 -7.75 0.94 -7.54
N LEU A 95 -8.14 2.16 -7.16
CA LEU A 95 -7.45 3.38 -7.59
C LEU A 95 -5.96 3.36 -7.21
N ILE A 96 -5.62 3.03 -5.96
CA ILE A 96 -4.22 3.05 -5.52
C ILE A 96 -3.42 1.90 -6.13
N PHE A 97 -4.00 0.70 -6.22
CA PHE A 97 -3.27 -0.47 -6.72
C PHE A 97 -3.16 -0.47 -8.24
N ASP A 98 -4.28 -0.34 -8.95
CA ASP A 98 -4.33 -0.52 -10.40
C ASP A 98 -3.79 0.71 -11.14
N ASP A 99 -4.24 1.91 -10.76
CA ASP A 99 -3.94 3.13 -11.53
C ASP A 99 -2.64 3.83 -11.10
N LEU A 100 -2.15 3.58 -9.88
CA LEU A 100 -0.96 4.26 -9.34
C LEU A 100 0.18 3.30 -9.04
N THR A 101 0.09 2.53 -7.95
CA THR A 101 1.21 1.74 -7.44
C THR A 101 1.61 0.63 -8.41
N GLY A 102 0.67 -0.22 -8.82
CA GLY A 102 0.93 -1.34 -9.73
C GLY A 102 1.47 -0.84 -11.07
N LYS A 103 0.89 0.23 -11.60
CA LYS A 103 1.38 0.87 -12.82
C LYS A 103 2.81 1.41 -12.68
N LYS A 104 3.13 2.09 -11.57
CA LYS A 104 4.45 2.68 -11.34
C LYS A 104 5.53 1.69 -10.97
N LEU A 105 5.18 0.68 -10.18
CA LEU A 105 6.13 -0.29 -9.70
C LEU A 105 6.40 -1.35 -10.75
N ILE A 106 5.36 -1.89 -11.38
CA ILE A 106 5.49 -3.10 -12.22
C ILE A 106 4.87 -2.96 -13.61
N SER A 107 4.48 -1.75 -14.04
CA SER A 107 3.67 -1.53 -15.25
C SER A 107 2.43 -2.45 -15.28
N TYR A 108 1.79 -2.63 -14.13
CA TYR A 108 0.61 -3.49 -14.01
C TYR A 108 -0.50 -2.96 -14.91
N ASP A 109 -1.15 -3.88 -15.62
CA ASP A 109 -2.31 -3.62 -16.45
C ASP A 109 -3.38 -4.65 -16.08
N PRO A 110 -4.44 -4.26 -15.35
CA PRO A 110 -5.48 -5.19 -14.91
C PRO A 110 -6.26 -5.81 -16.08
N GLU A 111 -6.31 -5.15 -17.26
CA GLU A 111 -7.03 -5.66 -18.43
C GLU A 111 -6.23 -6.72 -19.19
N LYS A 112 -4.90 -6.68 -19.09
CA LYS A 112 -3.98 -7.64 -19.74
C LYS A 112 -3.48 -8.73 -18.81
N SER A 113 -3.70 -8.60 -17.51
CA SER A 113 -3.24 -9.57 -16.52
C SER A 113 -4.24 -10.71 -16.38
N SER A 114 -3.77 -11.95 -16.53
CA SER A 114 -4.60 -13.14 -16.31
C SER A 114 -4.97 -13.37 -14.84
N GLU A 115 -4.25 -12.72 -13.92
CA GLU A 115 -4.40 -12.86 -12.47
C GLU A 115 -4.59 -11.48 -11.81
N ASN A 116 -5.49 -11.42 -10.82
CA ASN A 116 -5.74 -10.23 -10.03
C ASN A 116 -4.75 -10.16 -8.86
N LEU A 117 -3.62 -9.46 -9.08
CA LEU A 117 -2.56 -9.35 -8.07
C LEU A 117 -3.07 -8.68 -6.78
N ARG A 118 -4.05 -7.77 -6.88
CA ARG A 118 -4.70 -7.14 -5.72
C ARG A 118 -5.38 -8.17 -4.83
N GLU A 119 -6.05 -9.17 -5.40
CA GLU A 119 -6.70 -10.23 -4.61
C GLU A 119 -5.70 -11.06 -3.80
N TYR A 120 -4.49 -11.27 -4.31
CA TYR A 120 -3.44 -11.97 -3.55
C TYR A 120 -2.97 -11.16 -2.34
N PHE A 121 -2.89 -9.84 -2.48
CA PHE A 121 -2.57 -8.96 -1.37
C PHE A 121 -3.74 -8.84 -0.37
N VAL A 122 -4.98 -8.76 -0.83
CA VAL A 122 -6.16 -8.75 0.05
C VAL A 122 -6.26 -10.07 0.83
N ALA A 123 -6.05 -11.21 0.17
CA ALA A 123 -6.01 -12.51 0.82
C ALA A 123 -4.89 -12.58 1.87
N PHE A 124 -3.71 -12.05 1.54
CA PHE A 124 -2.59 -11.95 2.47
C PHE A 124 -2.93 -11.12 3.73
N ILE A 125 -3.61 -9.99 3.56
CA ILE A 125 -4.06 -9.15 4.69
C ILE A 125 -5.05 -9.90 5.58
N LEU A 126 -6.12 -10.39 4.98
CA LEU A 126 -7.26 -10.98 5.69
C LEU A 126 -6.88 -12.28 6.39
N GLN A 127 -6.00 -13.07 5.78
CA GLN A 127 -5.66 -14.40 6.28
C GLN A 127 -4.37 -14.42 7.12
N GLY A 128 -3.55 -13.36 7.05
CA GLY A 128 -2.23 -13.35 7.65
C GLY A 128 -1.96 -12.23 8.64
N LEU A 129 -2.41 -11.02 8.35
CA LEU A 129 -2.06 -9.82 9.12
C LEU A 129 -3.09 -9.46 10.19
N ILE A 130 -4.37 -9.62 9.86
CA ILE A 130 -5.50 -9.26 10.73
C ILE A 130 -6.05 -10.50 11.46
N SER A 131 -5.41 -11.67 11.34
CA SER A 131 -5.78 -12.82 12.15
C SER A 131 -5.53 -12.49 13.63
N PHE A 132 -6.59 -12.07 14.31
CA PHE A 132 -6.61 -12.04 15.77
C PHE A 132 -6.16 -13.42 16.25
N PRO A 133 -5.33 -13.51 17.31
CA PRO A 133 -4.95 -14.77 17.93
C PRO A 133 -6.16 -15.37 18.67
N VAL A 134 -7.23 -15.67 17.94
CA VAL A 134 -8.32 -16.52 18.40
C VAL A 134 -7.97 -17.89 17.86
N ASN A 135 -7.91 -18.90 18.74
CA ASN A 135 -7.66 -20.30 18.42
C ASN A 135 -8.58 -20.82 17.30
N ILE A 136 -8.24 -20.58 16.05
CA ILE A 136 -8.82 -21.26 14.90
C ILE A 136 -8.09 -22.61 14.82
N PRO A 137 -8.81 -23.75 14.87
CA PRO A 137 -8.21 -25.07 14.96
C PRO A 137 -7.20 -25.33 13.82
N PRO A 138 -6.19 -26.18 14.06
CA PRO A 138 -5.06 -26.37 13.17
C PRO A 138 -5.50 -27.07 11.88
N GLY A 139 -5.79 -26.26 10.86
CA GLY A 139 -6.26 -26.75 9.56
C GLY A 139 -6.25 -25.72 8.42
N THR A 140 -5.69 -24.52 8.59
CA THR A 140 -5.68 -23.49 7.53
C THR A 140 -4.27 -22.98 7.25
N ALA A 141 -3.72 -23.43 6.12
CA ALA A 141 -2.49 -22.92 5.52
C ALA A 141 -2.72 -21.52 4.90
N SER A 142 -2.88 -20.46 5.70
CA SER A 142 -3.50 -19.22 5.19
C SER A 142 -2.70 -17.91 5.22
N LEU A 143 -1.50 -17.79 5.79
CA LEU A 143 -0.66 -16.58 5.57
C LEU A 143 0.24 -16.75 4.32
N SER A 144 0.73 -17.97 4.11
CA SER A 144 1.72 -18.29 3.09
C SER A 144 1.17 -18.29 1.66
N GLN A 145 -0.12 -18.56 1.43
CA GLN A 145 -0.63 -18.71 0.06
C GLN A 145 -0.71 -17.39 -0.72
N GLY A 146 -1.19 -16.31 -0.10
CA GLY A 146 -1.28 -14.99 -0.75
C GLY A 146 0.11 -14.46 -1.12
N ARG A 147 1.04 -14.51 -0.16
CA ARG A 147 2.45 -14.14 -0.39
C ARG A 147 3.12 -15.05 -1.41
N THR A 148 2.94 -16.38 -1.34
CA THR A 148 3.54 -17.32 -2.29
C THR A 148 3.06 -17.04 -3.71
N LYS A 149 1.76 -16.78 -3.91
CA LYS A 149 1.21 -16.44 -5.23
C LYS A 149 1.75 -15.11 -5.75
N ALA A 150 1.73 -14.06 -4.93
CA ALA A 150 2.27 -12.75 -5.30
C ALA A 150 3.77 -12.82 -5.62
N MET A 151 4.56 -13.49 -4.79
CA MET A 151 6.00 -13.70 -5.01
C MET A 151 6.27 -14.55 -6.25
N LYS A 152 5.46 -15.56 -6.53
CA LYS A 152 5.58 -16.36 -7.76
C LYS A 152 5.34 -15.49 -8.99
N MET A 153 4.29 -14.66 -8.98
CA MET A 153 4.00 -13.73 -10.08
C MET A 153 5.15 -12.72 -10.26
N LEU A 154 5.61 -12.09 -9.17
CA LEU A 154 6.74 -11.16 -9.22
C LEU A 154 8.00 -11.84 -9.78
N LYS A 155 8.27 -13.09 -9.39
CA LYS A 155 9.40 -13.87 -9.90
C LYS A 155 9.25 -14.22 -11.39
N THR A 156 8.06 -14.58 -11.84
CA THR A 156 7.80 -14.80 -13.28
C THR A 156 8.04 -13.52 -14.07
N MET A 157 7.49 -12.38 -13.62
CA MET A 157 7.74 -11.07 -14.25
C MET A 157 9.23 -10.70 -14.23
N PHE A 158 9.94 -11.06 -13.16
CA PHE A 158 11.37 -10.85 -13.03
C PHE A 158 12.16 -11.60 -14.12
N GLN A 159 11.86 -12.88 -14.30
CA GLN A 159 12.51 -13.73 -15.30
C GLN A 159 12.22 -13.26 -16.72
N GLU A 160 10.94 -12.98 -17.03
CA GLU A 160 10.54 -12.50 -18.36
C GLU A 160 11.27 -11.21 -18.77
N ARG A 161 11.45 -10.28 -17.82
CA ARG A 161 12.15 -9.01 -18.05
C ARG A 161 13.66 -9.19 -18.18
N ARG A 162 14.25 -10.18 -17.50
CA ARG A 162 15.67 -10.54 -17.70
C ARG A 162 15.91 -11.17 -19.06
N GLU A 163 15.01 -12.02 -19.52
CA GLU A 163 15.11 -12.68 -20.82
C GLU A 163 14.84 -11.71 -21.98
N ASN A 164 13.97 -10.72 -21.77
CA ASN A 164 13.66 -9.67 -22.74
C ASN A 164 13.87 -8.26 -22.15
N PRO A 165 15.12 -7.80 -22.00
CA PRO A 165 15.42 -6.50 -21.43
C PRO A 165 14.79 -5.37 -22.24
N ARG A 166 14.08 -4.48 -21.55
CA ARG A 166 13.58 -3.25 -22.17
C ARG A 166 14.74 -2.30 -22.43
N LYS A 167 14.71 -1.61 -23.58
CA LYS A 167 15.75 -0.63 -23.96
C LYS A 167 15.74 0.63 -23.11
N GLN A 168 14.64 0.90 -22.40
CA GLN A 168 14.48 2.07 -21.54
C GLN A 168 13.82 1.66 -20.23
N GLN A 169 14.23 2.30 -19.15
CA GLN A 169 13.60 2.17 -17.83
C GLN A 169 12.21 2.80 -17.90
N HIS A 170 11.17 1.98 -17.75
CA HIS A 170 9.79 2.44 -17.82
C HIS A 170 9.11 2.46 -16.45
N ASP A 171 9.53 1.57 -15.55
CA ASP A 171 8.99 1.46 -14.19
C ASP A 171 10.09 1.21 -13.14
N PHE A 172 9.68 1.11 -11.87
CA PHE A 172 10.60 0.86 -10.77
C PHE A 172 11.21 -0.55 -10.83
N PHE A 173 10.49 -1.54 -11.38
CA PHE A 173 11.02 -2.89 -11.55
C PHE A 173 12.23 -2.91 -12.49
N ASP A 174 12.19 -2.12 -13.57
CA ASP A 174 13.33 -1.93 -14.49
C ASP A 174 14.54 -1.29 -13.76
N TYR A 175 14.29 -0.36 -12.83
CA TYR A 175 15.33 0.23 -11.99
C TYR A 175 15.99 -0.80 -11.05
N VAL A 176 15.17 -1.61 -10.39
CA VAL A 176 15.64 -2.66 -9.48
C VAL A 176 16.48 -3.69 -10.21
N LEU A 177 16.10 -4.07 -11.44
CA LEU A 177 16.90 -4.95 -12.30
C LEU A 177 18.28 -4.36 -12.63
N GLN A 178 18.35 -3.07 -12.96
CA GLN A 178 19.62 -2.39 -13.23
C GLN A 178 20.53 -2.33 -12.00
N GLU A 179 19.98 -2.05 -10.82
CA GLU A 179 20.75 -2.04 -9.56
C GLU A 179 21.18 -3.46 -9.13
N LEU A 180 20.46 -4.51 -9.56
CA LEU A 180 20.86 -5.90 -9.33
C LEU A 180 22.01 -6.32 -10.25
N ASP A 181 22.06 -5.84 -11.48
CA ASP A 181 23.12 -6.18 -12.45
C ASP A 181 24.38 -5.31 -12.29
N ARG A 182 24.36 -4.35 -11.36
CA ARG A 182 25.49 -3.45 -11.08
C ARG A 182 26.62 -4.16 -10.35
N GLU A 183 27.86 -3.99 -10.83
CA GLU A 183 29.05 -4.54 -10.17
C GLU A 183 29.17 -4.03 -8.72
N GLY A 184 29.39 -4.95 -7.78
CA GLY A 184 29.53 -4.65 -6.36
C GLY A 184 28.22 -4.37 -5.63
N THR A 185 27.06 -4.64 -6.23
CA THR A 185 25.77 -4.49 -5.56
C THR A 185 25.63 -5.45 -4.38
N VAL A 186 24.97 -4.99 -3.33
CA VAL A 186 24.57 -5.84 -2.18
C VAL A 186 23.15 -6.42 -2.36
N LEU A 187 22.47 -6.03 -3.43
CA LEU A 187 21.12 -6.49 -3.76
C LEU A 187 21.18 -7.94 -4.25
N THR A 188 20.32 -8.80 -3.70
CA THR A 188 20.08 -10.15 -4.23
C THR A 188 18.71 -10.22 -4.89
N GLU A 189 18.47 -11.23 -5.72
CA GLU A 189 17.14 -11.45 -6.33
C GLU A 189 16.05 -11.57 -5.25
N GLU A 190 16.34 -12.26 -4.15
CA GLU A 190 15.40 -12.40 -3.02
C GLU A 190 15.09 -11.03 -2.38
N ILE A 191 16.11 -10.20 -2.15
CA ILE A 191 15.95 -8.85 -1.58
C ILE A 191 15.18 -7.93 -2.53
N ALA A 192 15.46 -8.02 -3.83
CA ALA A 192 14.75 -7.26 -4.85
C ALA A 192 13.26 -7.62 -4.88
N LEU A 193 12.92 -8.91 -4.91
CA LEU A 193 11.53 -9.38 -4.95
C LEU A 193 10.77 -9.01 -3.67
N ASP A 194 11.39 -9.14 -2.51
CA ASP A 194 10.79 -8.75 -1.24
C ASP A 194 10.59 -7.25 -1.11
N LEU A 195 11.55 -6.43 -1.59
CA LEU A 195 11.37 -4.98 -1.69
C LEU A 195 10.16 -4.64 -2.56
N MET A 196 10.03 -5.27 -3.73
CA MET A 196 8.89 -5.06 -4.63
C MET A 196 7.57 -5.43 -3.95
N PHE A 197 7.52 -6.58 -3.27
CA PHE A 197 6.34 -7.03 -2.53
C PHE A 197 5.96 -6.03 -1.43
N VAL A 198 6.93 -5.59 -0.61
CA VAL A 198 6.71 -4.64 0.49
C VAL A 198 6.24 -3.29 -0.03
N LEU A 199 6.83 -2.78 -1.10
CA LEU A 199 6.43 -1.49 -1.67
C LEU A 199 5.01 -1.53 -2.24
N LEU A 200 4.68 -2.60 -2.96
CA LEU A 200 3.31 -2.81 -3.45
C LEU A 200 2.34 -2.86 -2.28
N PHE A 201 2.65 -3.70 -1.28
CA PHE A 201 1.82 -3.93 -0.11
C PHE A 201 1.58 -2.66 0.73
N ALA A 202 2.66 -2.02 1.15
CA ALA A 202 2.63 -0.89 2.08
C ALA A 202 1.93 0.33 1.48
N SER A 203 2.13 0.59 0.18
CA SER A 203 1.53 1.77 -0.46
C SER A 203 0.02 1.62 -0.64
N PHE A 204 -0.48 0.43 -1.05
CA PHE A 204 -1.90 0.27 -1.30
C PHE A 204 -2.71 0.22 0.01
N GLU A 205 -2.28 -0.55 1.01
CA GLU A 205 -3.11 -0.77 2.20
C GLU A 205 -3.24 0.52 3.03
N THR A 206 -2.13 1.21 3.27
CA THR A 206 -2.13 2.44 4.08
C THR A 206 -2.83 3.60 3.36
N THR A 207 -2.54 3.81 2.08
CA THR A 207 -3.09 4.95 1.31
C THR A 207 -4.57 4.77 1.01
N SER A 208 -5.02 3.56 0.66
CA SER A 208 -6.44 3.29 0.40
C SER A 208 -7.27 3.48 1.67
N LEU A 209 -6.79 3.02 2.83
CA LEU A 209 -7.45 3.24 4.11
C LEU A 209 -7.48 4.73 4.48
N ALA A 210 -6.37 5.45 4.31
CA ALA A 210 -6.31 6.88 4.56
C ALA A 210 -7.30 7.67 3.68
N LEU A 211 -7.38 7.35 2.38
CA LEU A 211 -8.34 7.97 1.47
C LEU A 211 -9.78 7.63 1.81
N THR A 212 -10.06 6.38 2.16
CA THR A 212 -11.38 5.94 2.61
C THR A 212 -11.83 6.75 3.83
N LEU A 213 -10.95 6.88 4.82
CA LEU A 213 -11.22 7.66 6.03
C LEU A 213 -11.35 9.16 5.72
N ALA A 214 -10.50 9.71 4.84
CA ALA A 214 -10.58 11.12 4.45
C ALA A 214 -11.91 11.45 3.79
N VAL A 215 -12.36 10.65 2.81
CA VAL A 215 -13.65 10.84 2.15
C VAL A 215 -14.80 10.68 3.15
N LYS A 216 -14.74 9.66 4.00
CA LYS A 216 -15.75 9.44 5.05
C LYS A 216 -15.86 10.64 6.00
N LEU A 217 -14.73 11.15 6.50
CA LEU A 217 -14.70 12.30 7.41
C LEU A 217 -15.19 13.58 6.72
N LEU A 218 -14.83 13.81 5.46
CA LEU A 218 -15.32 14.97 4.70
C LEU A 218 -16.83 14.93 4.50
N LEU A 219 -17.40 13.75 4.25
CA LEU A 219 -18.86 13.57 4.10
C LEU A 219 -19.60 13.72 5.44
N ASP A 220 -18.99 13.28 6.55
CA ASP A 220 -19.55 13.45 7.89
C ASP A 220 -19.46 14.91 8.41
N HIS A 221 -18.57 15.73 7.82
CA HIS A 221 -18.29 17.11 8.25
C HIS A 221 -18.48 18.14 7.12
N PRO A 222 -19.74 18.49 6.78
CA PRO A 222 -20.06 19.31 5.61
C PRO A 222 -19.48 20.74 5.65
N LEU A 223 -19.24 21.31 6.84
CA LEU A 223 -18.58 22.60 6.98
C LEU A 223 -17.12 22.54 6.52
N GLY A 224 -16.39 21.50 6.94
CA GLY A 224 -15.00 21.30 6.51
C GLY A 224 -14.89 21.02 5.01
N LEU A 225 -15.85 20.27 4.45
CA LEU A 225 -15.92 20.08 3.00
C LEU A 225 -16.14 21.41 2.25
N LYS A 226 -17.02 22.27 2.75
CA LYS A 226 -17.30 23.57 2.13
C LYS A 226 -16.08 24.50 2.14
N GLU A 227 -15.38 24.61 3.27
CA GLU A 227 -14.15 25.42 3.37
C GLU A 227 -13.08 24.92 2.38
N LEU A 228 -12.91 23.61 2.29
CA LEU A 228 -11.92 22.98 1.41
C LEU A 228 -12.26 23.18 -0.08
N MET A 229 -13.56 23.24 -0.41
CA MET A 229 -14.03 23.62 -1.75
C MET A 229 -13.77 25.09 -2.07
N GLU A 230 -14.01 25.99 -1.11
CA GLU A 230 -13.75 27.42 -1.26
C GLU A 230 -12.25 27.69 -1.49
N GLU A 231 -11.37 27.05 -0.72
CA GLU A 231 -9.91 27.14 -0.89
C GLU A 231 -9.48 26.69 -2.31
N HIS A 232 -9.95 25.53 -2.77
CA HIS A 232 -9.59 25.03 -4.09
C HIS A 232 -10.11 25.90 -5.24
N ASN A 233 -11.29 26.52 -5.08
CA ASN A 233 -11.86 27.41 -6.10
C ASN A 233 -11.11 28.75 -6.19
N GLN A 234 -10.52 29.22 -5.08
CA GLN A 234 -9.70 30.44 -5.06
C GLN A 234 -8.32 30.21 -5.71
N ALA A 235 -7.77 28.99 -5.60
CA ALA A 235 -6.49 28.62 -6.17
C ALA A 235 -6.57 28.26 -7.67
N GLU A 236 -7.19 29.08 -8.53
CA GLU A 236 -7.25 29.03 -10.03
C GLU A 236 -7.44 27.68 -10.76
N GLY A 237 -7.65 26.57 -10.07
CA GLY A 237 -8.03 25.29 -10.62
C GLY A 237 -9.52 25.10 -10.35
N LYS A 238 -10.37 25.22 -11.37
CA LYS A 238 -11.77 24.75 -11.29
C LYS A 238 -11.74 23.23 -11.07
N SER A 239 -11.55 22.82 -9.82
CA SER A 239 -11.32 21.43 -9.48
C SER A 239 -12.63 20.68 -9.61
N ARG A 240 -12.77 19.93 -10.72
CA ARG A 240 -13.91 19.05 -10.97
C ARG A 240 -14.04 17.97 -9.88
N PHE A 241 -13.01 17.78 -9.06
CA PHE A 241 -12.92 16.84 -7.94
C PHE A 241 -14.13 16.93 -6.99
N PHE A 242 -14.47 18.12 -6.49
CA PHE A 242 -15.54 18.29 -5.49
C PHE A 242 -16.93 18.12 -6.07
N ALA A 243 -17.14 18.54 -7.33
CA ALA A 243 -18.40 18.33 -8.03
C ALA A 243 -18.74 16.84 -8.23
N TYR A 244 -17.73 15.96 -8.25
CA TYR A 244 -17.93 14.51 -8.27
C TYR A 244 -18.15 13.93 -6.88
N LEU A 245 -17.43 14.42 -5.85
CA LEU A 245 -17.57 13.94 -4.48
C LEU A 245 -18.98 14.15 -3.91
N GLU A 246 -19.60 15.31 -4.15
CA GLU A 246 -20.98 15.59 -3.68
C GLU A 246 -22.03 14.65 -4.29
N ARG A 247 -21.72 14.01 -5.43
CA ARG A 247 -22.62 13.07 -6.11
C ARG A 247 -22.46 11.64 -5.64
N ILE A 248 -21.44 11.34 -4.83
CA ILE A 248 -21.19 9.99 -4.32
C ILE A 248 -22.02 9.81 -3.04
N GLN A 249 -23.03 8.96 -3.12
CA GLN A 249 -23.76 8.50 -1.93
C GLN A 249 -23.03 7.28 -1.32
N VAL A 250 -22.28 7.52 -0.24
CA VAL A 250 -21.61 6.47 0.52
C VAL A 250 -22.63 5.82 1.46
N HIS A 251 -22.93 4.55 1.22
CA HIS A 251 -23.95 3.83 1.99
C HIS A 251 -23.36 2.93 3.09
N ASP A 252 -22.08 2.53 3.00
CA ASP A 252 -21.38 1.78 4.04
C ASP A 252 -19.86 1.84 3.80
N VAL A 253 -19.07 2.10 4.85
CA VAL A 253 -17.59 2.25 4.78
C VAL A 253 -16.88 0.99 5.31
N PHE A 254 -17.58 0.14 6.05
CA PHE A 254 -17.04 -1.07 6.66
C PHE A 254 -18.11 -2.16 6.72
N HIS A 255 -18.19 -3.02 5.71
CA HIS A 255 -18.86 -4.31 5.92
C HIS A 255 -17.91 -5.28 6.64
N PHE A 256 -17.77 -5.09 7.95
CA PHE A 256 -17.46 -6.21 8.85
C PHE A 256 -18.79 -6.69 9.44
N ARG A 257 -19.36 -7.75 8.85
CA ARG A 257 -20.46 -8.49 9.48
C ARG A 257 -19.90 -9.20 10.72
N TRP A 258 -20.04 -8.58 11.87
CA TRP A 258 -19.90 -9.27 13.15
C TRP A 258 -21.12 -10.18 13.35
N ASN A 259 -20.85 -11.48 13.52
CA ASN A 259 -21.87 -12.42 13.94
C ASN A 259 -22.22 -12.17 15.42
N LYS A 260 -23.39 -11.60 15.68
CA LYS A 260 -23.90 -11.35 17.05
C LYS A 260 -24.22 -12.65 17.80
N ASP A 261 -24.25 -13.79 17.13
CA ASP A 261 -24.44 -15.11 17.74
C ASP A 261 -23.12 -15.76 18.18
N SER A 262 -21.99 -15.04 18.05
CA SER A 262 -20.72 -15.50 18.59
C SER A 262 -20.77 -15.52 20.12
N PRO A 263 -20.49 -16.67 20.78
CA PRO A 263 -20.54 -16.81 22.24
C PRO A 263 -19.55 -15.93 23.01
N LEU A 264 -18.67 -15.19 22.30
CA LEU A 264 -17.68 -14.28 22.88
C LEU A 264 -18.26 -12.98 23.48
N PHE A 265 -19.55 -12.67 23.30
CA PHE A 265 -20.17 -11.45 23.85
C PHE A 265 -21.05 -11.64 25.09
N LYS A 266 -21.09 -12.85 25.68
CA LYS A 266 -21.95 -13.06 26.86
C LYS A 266 -21.32 -12.69 28.20
N ASN A 267 -20.06 -12.26 28.26
CA ASN A 267 -19.37 -11.94 29.53
C ASN A 267 -18.41 -10.73 29.45
N ILE A 268 -18.80 -9.65 28.77
CA ILE A 268 -18.23 -8.31 29.00
C ILE A 268 -19.37 -7.35 29.29
#